data_AF-A0AAD4BBW4-F1
#
_entry.id   AF-A0AAD4BBW4-F1
#
_cell.length_a   1.000
_cell.length_b   1.000
_cell.length_c   1.000
_cell.angle_alpha   90.00
_cell.angle_beta   90.00
_cell.angle_gamma   90.00
#
_symmetry.space_group_name_H-M   'P 1'
#
loop_
_entity.id
_entity.type
_entity.pdbx_description
1 polymer ?
#
loop_
_entity_poly.entity_id
_entity_poly.type
_entity_poly.pdbx_seq_one_letter_code
_entity_poly.pdbx_strand_id
1 'polypeptide(L)'
;MSSVQLGQITMDNASNNNSMLESMAKELKKRKIPFDADGNRIRLYILEAYAAVLKNDPVGHCRDIVAACRVSGQRRRRLRAVIKEGNESGFWRGKLPDGTATLPVVQLLRDCVTRWSSTFKMTDRVILLNPAIQSFLQERQNADIAHLNLDAKTMAVLQDIQQVIEIPHTAQELLSSERTPTLSMALPAYEQLAVKWKELQSTIWELAHYIGVGLEKLEKYRNEGRKTRIYAFAMILNPGSKFEWIKTYCTRVDN
;
A
#
# COMPACT_ATOMS: atom_id res chain seq x y z
N MET A 1 -35.94 21.71 32.42
CA MET A 1 -36.04 20.76 31.30
C MET A 1 -34.77 20.87 30.49
N SER A 2 -34.00 19.79 30.32
CA SER A 2 -32.79 19.82 29.50
C SER A 2 -33.16 20.09 28.04
N SER A 3 -32.51 21.07 27.41
CA SER A 3 -32.65 21.30 25.98
C SER A 3 -32.02 20.12 25.23
N VAL A 4 -32.80 19.42 24.41
CA VAL A 4 -32.27 18.37 23.52
C VAL A 4 -31.31 19.03 22.53
N GLN A 5 -30.03 18.66 22.58
CA GLN A 5 -29.01 19.08 21.62
C GLN A 5 -28.71 17.92 20.67
N LEU A 6 -28.85 18.16 19.37
CA LEU A 6 -28.43 17.20 18.35
C LEU A 6 -26.92 17.39 18.09
N GLY A 7 -26.17 16.29 18.05
CA GLY A 7 -24.72 16.31 17.82
C GLY A 7 -24.34 16.52 16.36
N GLN A 8 -23.31 15.79 15.93
CA GLN A 8 -22.80 15.80 14.56
C GLN A 8 -23.36 14.63 13.76
N ILE A 9 -23.59 14.84 12.46
CA ILE A 9 -24.11 13.83 11.53
C ILE A 9 -23.04 13.57 10.46
N THR A 10 -22.71 12.30 10.25
CA THR A 10 -21.81 11.86 9.17
C THR A 10 -22.62 11.38 7.98
N MET A 11 -22.28 11.85 6.78
CA MET A 11 -22.94 11.49 5.52
C MET A 11 -21.91 11.51 4.38
N ASP A 12 -22.18 10.77 3.30
CA ASP A 12 -21.41 10.93 2.06
C ASP A 12 -21.61 12.35 1.47
N ASN A 13 -20.72 12.80 0.58
CA ASN A 13 -20.73 14.18 0.09
C ASN A 13 -21.65 14.40 -1.14
N ALA A 14 -22.63 13.50 -1.34
CA ALA A 14 -23.60 13.61 -2.41
C ALA A 14 -24.42 14.91 -2.28
N SER A 15 -24.74 15.55 -3.42
CA SER A 15 -25.40 16.86 -3.44
C SER A 15 -26.84 16.81 -2.90
N ASN A 16 -27.52 15.67 -3.03
CA ASN A 16 -28.85 15.43 -2.45
C ASN A 16 -28.85 15.51 -0.91
N ASN A 17 -27.73 15.20 -0.25
CA ASN A 17 -27.60 15.33 1.20
C ASN A 17 -27.60 16.79 1.65
N ASN A 18 -27.19 17.74 0.80
CA ASN A 18 -27.34 19.17 1.10
C ASN A 18 -28.81 19.53 1.27
N SER A 19 -29.65 19.13 0.29
CA SER A 19 -31.10 19.38 0.32
C SER A 19 -31.80 18.64 1.46
N MET A 20 -31.34 17.43 1.80
CA MET A 20 -31.84 16.68 2.95
C MET A 20 -31.55 17.41 4.27
N LEU A 21 -30.31 17.88 4.48
CA LEU A 21 -29.90 18.57 5.70
C LEU A 21 -30.57 19.93 5.86
N GLU A 22 -30.76 20.68 4.77
CA GLU A 22 -31.55 21.91 4.78
C GLU A 22 -33.01 21.66 5.18
N SER A 23 -33.60 20.57 4.67
CA SER A 23 -34.97 20.18 5.01
C SER A 23 -35.07 19.75 6.48
N MET A 24 -34.08 19.01 6.96
CA MET A 24 -34.00 18.60 8.36
C MET A 24 -33.82 19.79 9.30
N ALA A 25 -32.99 20.77 8.93
CA ALA A 25 -32.81 22.01 9.69
C ALA A 25 -34.13 22.78 9.84
N LYS A 26 -34.96 22.82 8.79
CA LYS A 26 -36.30 23.46 8.84
C LYS A 26 -37.22 22.76 9.84
N GLU A 27 -37.25 21.43 9.86
CA GLU A 27 -38.10 20.67 10.79
C GLU A 27 -37.61 20.75 12.24
N LEU A 28 -36.30 20.71 12.46
CA LEU A 28 -35.71 20.83 13.80
C LEU A 28 -35.90 22.23 14.38
N LYS A 29 -35.85 23.27 13.54
CA LYS A 29 -36.18 24.65 13.93
C LYS A 29 -37.60 24.78 14.45
N LYS A 30 -38.59 24.12 13.83
CA LYS A 30 -40.00 24.11 14.32
C LYS A 30 -40.11 23.54 15.73
N ARG A 31 -39.22 22.61 16.08
CA ARG A 31 -39.16 21.96 17.40
C ARG A 31 -38.24 22.67 18.40
N LYS A 32 -37.71 23.84 18.04
CA LYS A 32 -36.73 24.62 18.83
C LYS A 32 -35.46 23.83 19.17
N ILE A 33 -35.06 22.92 18.28
CA ILE A 33 -33.79 22.17 18.39
C ILE A 33 -32.74 22.90 17.55
N PRO A 34 -31.61 23.34 18.14
CA PRO A 34 -30.55 23.99 17.39
C PRO A 34 -29.85 23.00 16.46
N PHE A 35 -29.78 23.35 15.18
CA PHE A 35 -29.16 22.55 14.12
C PHE A 35 -28.75 23.44 12.95
N ASP A 36 -27.48 23.37 12.55
CA ASP A 36 -26.91 24.02 11.37
C ASP A 36 -26.60 22.98 10.30
N ALA A 37 -27.14 23.16 9.09
CA ALA A 37 -27.01 22.17 8.02
C ALA A 37 -25.55 21.91 7.60
N ASP A 38 -24.66 22.89 7.76
CA ASP A 38 -23.25 22.77 7.44
C ASP A 38 -22.39 22.47 8.68
N GLY A 39 -22.63 23.16 9.78
CA GLY A 39 -21.87 23.05 11.03
C GLY A 39 -22.16 21.79 11.86
N ASN A 40 -23.33 21.16 11.66
CA ASN A 40 -23.65 19.85 12.25
C ASN A 40 -23.40 18.69 11.28
N ARG A 41 -22.83 18.94 10.09
CA ARG A 41 -22.45 17.89 9.13
C ARG A 41 -20.93 17.73 9.09
N ILE A 42 -20.47 16.53 9.42
CA ILE A 42 -19.08 16.14 9.15
C ILE A 42 -19.00 15.68 7.69
N ARG A 43 -18.35 16.50 6.84
CA ARG A 43 -18.05 16.16 5.45
C ARG A 43 -16.73 15.40 5.37
N LEU A 44 -16.75 14.21 4.77
CA LEU A 44 -15.57 13.36 4.54
C LEU A 44 -14.73 13.84 3.33
N TYR A 45 -14.25 15.08 3.36
CA TYR A 45 -13.40 15.64 2.29
C TYR A 45 -12.10 14.86 2.05
N ILE A 46 -11.61 14.15 3.07
CA ILE A 46 -10.42 13.30 2.98
C ILE A 46 -10.68 12.14 2.01
N LEU A 47 -11.87 11.53 2.06
CA LEU A 47 -12.22 10.39 1.20
C LEU A 47 -12.37 10.80 -0.26
N GLU A 48 -12.91 11.99 -0.53
CA GLU A 48 -13.04 12.49 -1.90
C GLU A 48 -11.68 12.79 -2.52
N ALA A 49 -10.78 13.42 -1.76
CA ALA A 49 -9.41 13.66 -2.21
C ALA A 49 -8.67 12.33 -2.45
N TYR A 50 -8.83 11.35 -1.56
CA TYR A 50 -8.27 10.01 -1.71
C TYR A 50 -8.80 9.30 -2.96
N ALA A 51 -10.12 9.32 -3.16
CA ALA A 51 -10.77 8.73 -4.32
C ALA A 51 -10.35 9.41 -5.63
N ALA A 52 -10.15 10.74 -5.62
CA ALA A 52 -9.64 11.47 -6.77
C ALA A 52 -8.21 11.04 -7.13
N VAL A 53 -7.34 10.84 -6.14
CA VAL A 53 -5.98 10.30 -6.36
C VAL A 53 -6.06 8.90 -6.94
N LEU A 54 -6.86 8.00 -6.35
CA LEU A 54 -7.04 6.64 -6.88
C LEU A 54 -7.50 6.63 -8.33
N LYS A 55 -8.44 7.52 -8.68
CA LYS A 55 -8.96 7.65 -10.04
C LYS A 55 -7.89 8.07 -11.06
N ASN A 56 -6.85 8.76 -10.61
CA ASN A 56 -5.74 9.22 -11.44
C ASN A 56 -4.58 8.19 -11.54
N ASP A 57 -4.81 6.93 -11.15
CA ASP A 57 -3.85 5.82 -11.25
C ASP A 57 -2.46 6.14 -10.68
N PRO A 58 -2.31 6.20 -9.34
CA PRO A 58 -1.02 6.54 -8.71
C PRO A 58 0.09 5.53 -9.05
N VAL A 59 -0.25 4.28 -9.37
CA VAL A 59 0.71 3.25 -9.80
C VAL A 59 1.11 3.46 -11.26
N GLY A 60 0.18 3.84 -12.14
CA GLY A 60 0.46 4.30 -13.49
C GLY A 60 1.42 5.49 -13.50
N HIS A 61 1.16 6.49 -12.65
CA HIS A 61 2.04 7.65 -12.48
C HIS A 61 3.47 7.24 -12.06
N CYS A 62 3.61 6.23 -11.19
CA CYS A 62 4.92 5.64 -10.89
C CYS A 62 5.61 5.05 -12.13
N ARG A 63 4.88 4.35 -12.99
CA ARG A 63 5.43 3.82 -14.24
C ARG A 63 5.92 4.92 -15.16
N ASP A 64 5.19 6.04 -15.23
CA ASP A 64 5.57 7.19 -16.05
C ASP A 64 6.85 7.85 -15.55
N ILE A 65 6.98 8.06 -14.24
CA ILE A 65 8.23 8.54 -13.62
C ILE A 65 9.39 7.61 -13.96
N VAL A 66 9.21 6.31 -13.78
CA VAL A 66 10.24 5.30 -14.06
C VAL A 66 10.61 5.30 -15.54
N ALA A 67 9.64 5.37 -16.43
CA ALA A 67 9.85 5.41 -17.87
C ALA A 67 10.63 6.67 -18.27
N ALA A 68 10.18 7.83 -17.81
CA ALA A 68 10.79 9.14 -18.06
C ALA A 68 12.25 9.21 -17.57
N CYS A 69 12.50 8.79 -16.33
CA CYS A 69 13.85 8.78 -15.73
C CYS A 69 14.78 7.74 -16.38
N ARG A 70 14.23 6.69 -17.00
CA ARG A 70 15.01 5.60 -17.63
C ARG A 70 15.08 5.66 -19.15
N VAL A 71 14.40 6.59 -19.81
CA VAL A 71 14.27 6.63 -21.27
C VAL A 71 15.62 6.67 -21.99
N SER A 72 16.62 7.36 -21.41
CA SER A 72 17.96 7.48 -21.98
C SER A 72 19.06 7.05 -21.00
N GLY A 73 20.23 6.69 -21.52
CA GLY A 73 21.43 6.47 -20.69
C GLY A 73 21.82 7.72 -19.90
N GLN A 74 21.59 8.91 -20.46
CA GLN A 74 21.92 10.18 -19.82
C GLN A 74 21.07 10.41 -18.57
N ARG A 75 19.74 10.25 -18.66
CA ARG A 75 18.85 10.43 -17.49
C ARG A 75 19.17 9.44 -16.37
N ARG A 76 19.45 8.18 -16.72
CA ARG A 76 19.86 7.15 -15.75
C ARG A 76 21.15 7.52 -15.01
N ARG A 77 22.16 8.01 -15.73
CA ARG A 77 23.44 8.46 -15.15
C ARG A 77 23.24 9.70 -14.30
N ARG A 78 22.46 10.67 -14.77
CA ARG A 78 22.21 11.91 -14.02
C ARG A 78 21.45 11.64 -12.72
N LEU A 79 20.38 10.86 -12.73
CA LEU A 79 19.67 10.50 -11.49
C LEU A 79 20.61 9.79 -10.49
N ARG A 80 21.49 8.91 -10.96
CA ARG A 80 22.51 8.28 -10.10
C ARG A 80 23.51 9.31 -9.55
N ALA A 81 23.91 10.27 -10.36
CA ALA A 81 24.80 11.36 -9.93
C ALA A 81 24.13 12.23 -8.86
N VAL A 82 22.85 12.59 -9.03
CA VAL A 82 22.07 13.33 -8.02
C VAL A 82 22.09 12.62 -6.67
N ILE A 83 21.85 11.29 -6.66
CA ILE A 83 21.90 10.49 -5.43
C ILE A 83 23.30 10.58 -4.78
N LYS A 84 24.36 10.39 -5.58
CA LYS A 84 25.75 10.39 -5.11
C LYS A 84 26.18 11.76 -4.59
N GLU A 85 25.92 12.83 -5.34
CA GLU A 85 26.20 14.22 -4.98
C GLU A 85 25.48 14.60 -3.68
N GLY A 86 24.21 14.21 -3.53
CA GLY A 86 23.45 14.45 -2.31
C GLY A 86 23.95 13.64 -1.10
N ASN A 87 24.49 12.43 -1.32
CA ASN A 87 25.11 11.63 -0.26
C ASN A 87 26.41 12.26 0.22
N GLU A 88 27.27 12.68 -0.72
CA GLU A 88 28.58 13.29 -0.43
C GLU A 88 28.43 14.65 0.26
N SER A 89 27.45 15.45 -0.15
CA SER A 89 27.15 16.75 0.47
C SER A 89 26.34 16.67 1.76
N GLY A 90 25.83 15.49 2.12
CA GLY A 90 24.92 15.32 3.26
C GLY A 90 23.53 15.95 3.06
N PHE A 91 23.15 16.29 1.83
CA PHE A 91 21.90 16.97 1.48
C PHE A 91 20.64 16.18 1.87
N TRP A 92 20.73 14.85 1.97
CA TRP A 92 19.61 13.97 2.32
C TRP A 92 19.35 13.89 3.83
N ARG A 93 20.28 14.32 4.67
CA ARG A 93 20.16 14.21 6.14
C ARG A 93 18.90 14.93 6.61
N GLY A 94 18.01 14.20 7.30
CA GLY A 94 16.74 14.73 7.83
C GLY A 94 15.61 14.87 6.79
N LYS A 95 15.82 14.44 5.54
CA LYS A 95 14.79 14.43 4.48
C LYS A 95 14.25 13.03 4.17
N LEU A 96 14.83 12.00 4.78
CA LEU A 96 14.46 10.61 4.55
C LEU A 96 13.46 10.13 5.61
N PRO A 97 12.41 9.37 5.23
CA PRO A 97 11.39 8.88 6.17
C PRO A 97 11.94 7.96 7.27
N ASP A 98 13.03 7.24 6.97
CA ASP A 98 13.68 6.29 7.87
C ASP A 98 14.74 6.93 8.78
N GLY A 99 14.93 8.25 8.70
CA GLY A 99 15.94 8.99 9.45
C GLY A 99 17.38 8.72 8.99
N THR A 100 17.58 7.98 7.89
CA THR A 100 18.91 7.74 7.36
C THR A 100 19.51 9.03 6.78
N ALA A 101 20.85 9.09 6.74
CA ALA A 101 21.57 10.24 6.24
C ALA A 101 21.89 10.14 4.74
N THR A 102 21.73 8.97 4.13
CA THR A 102 22.14 8.68 2.75
C THR A 102 21.12 7.81 2.03
N LEU A 103 20.96 8.07 0.74
CA LEU A 103 20.16 7.24 -0.15
C LEU A 103 21.00 6.13 -0.77
N PRO A 104 20.45 4.92 -0.96
CA PRO A 104 21.13 3.86 -1.67
C PRO A 104 21.37 4.25 -3.14
N VAL A 105 22.59 4.04 -3.63
CA VAL A 105 22.98 4.35 -5.02
C VAL A 105 22.49 3.24 -5.96
N VAL A 106 21.18 3.16 -6.13
CA VAL A 106 20.49 2.14 -6.93
C VAL A 106 19.65 2.78 -8.03
N GLN A 107 19.27 1.99 -9.03
CA GLN A 107 18.47 2.48 -10.15
C GLN A 107 16.97 2.21 -9.93
N LEU A 108 16.09 3.05 -10.48
CA LEU A 108 14.65 2.77 -10.56
C LEU A 108 14.38 1.43 -11.25
N LEU A 109 13.36 0.69 -10.82
CA LEU A 109 12.99 -0.62 -11.38
C LEU A 109 11.80 -0.47 -12.32
N ARG A 110 11.75 -1.23 -13.42
CA ARG A 110 10.53 -1.34 -14.25
C ARG A 110 9.70 -2.50 -13.74
N ASP A 111 8.38 -2.34 -13.73
CA ASP A 111 7.47 -3.43 -13.42
C ASP A 111 7.14 -4.29 -14.65
N CYS A 112 6.50 -5.41 -14.38
CA CYS A 112 5.83 -6.27 -15.33
C CYS A 112 4.36 -6.31 -14.91
N VAL A 113 3.49 -5.76 -15.76
CA VAL A 113 2.06 -5.52 -15.45
C VAL A 113 1.33 -6.79 -14.99
N THR A 114 1.77 -7.97 -15.46
CA THR A 114 1.16 -9.26 -15.09
C THR A 114 1.65 -9.84 -13.76
N ARG A 115 2.62 -9.20 -13.09
CA ARG A 115 3.27 -9.71 -11.88
C ARG A 115 3.27 -8.67 -10.77
N TRP A 116 2.36 -8.81 -9.83
CA TRP A 116 2.16 -7.88 -8.72
C TRP A 116 3.43 -7.69 -7.83
N SER A 117 4.30 -8.71 -7.70
CA SER A 117 5.61 -8.58 -7.03
C SER A 117 6.57 -7.59 -7.72
N SER A 118 6.51 -7.48 -9.04
CA SER A 118 7.32 -6.50 -9.78
C SER A 118 6.77 -5.08 -9.63
N THR A 119 5.44 -4.93 -9.56
CA THR A 119 4.77 -3.66 -9.26
C THR A 119 5.14 -3.18 -7.87
N PHE A 120 5.13 -4.07 -6.86
CA PHE A 120 5.64 -3.76 -5.52
C PHE A 120 7.08 -3.25 -5.56
N LYS A 121 8.02 -4.00 -6.15
CA LYS A 121 9.44 -3.62 -6.22
C LYS A 121 9.65 -2.28 -6.95
N MET A 122 8.85 -1.98 -7.97
CA MET A 122 8.87 -0.68 -8.65
C MET A 122 8.40 0.43 -7.73
N THR A 123 7.20 0.30 -7.16
CA THR A 123 6.59 1.31 -6.29
C THR A 123 7.46 1.59 -5.07
N ASP A 124 7.93 0.53 -4.40
CA ASP A 124 8.86 0.62 -3.28
C ASP A 124 10.14 1.40 -3.63
N ARG A 125 10.73 1.11 -4.80
CA ARG A 125 11.91 1.82 -5.29
C ARG A 125 11.63 3.30 -5.60
N VAL A 126 10.44 3.64 -6.09
CA VAL A 126 10.03 5.02 -6.36
C VAL A 126 9.86 5.78 -5.05
N ILE A 127 9.17 5.19 -4.05
CA ILE A 127 8.99 5.78 -2.72
C ILE A 127 10.36 6.04 -2.08
N LEU A 128 11.24 5.03 -2.06
CA LEU A 128 12.59 5.12 -1.50
C LEU A 128 13.43 6.23 -2.13
N LEU A 129 13.40 6.34 -3.46
CA LEU A 129 14.20 7.32 -4.20
C LEU A 129 13.48 8.65 -4.42
N ASN A 130 12.27 8.85 -3.87
CA ASN A 130 11.47 10.04 -4.13
C ASN A 130 12.23 11.36 -3.89
N PRO A 131 13.01 11.54 -2.81
CA PRO A 131 13.77 12.78 -2.61
C PRO A 131 14.78 13.06 -3.74
N ALA A 132 15.43 12.02 -4.27
CA ALA A 132 16.32 12.16 -5.41
C ALA A 132 15.57 12.39 -6.73
N ILE A 133 14.41 11.74 -6.91
CA ILE A 133 13.53 11.97 -8.07
C ILE A 133 13.06 13.42 -8.07
N GLN A 134 12.61 13.95 -6.94
CA GLN A 134 12.18 15.35 -6.80
C GLN A 134 13.29 16.33 -7.19
N SER A 135 14.49 16.17 -6.64
CA SER A 135 15.65 16.98 -7.01
C SER A 135 15.99 16.87 -8.50
N PHE A 136 15.92 15.67 -9.07
CA PHE A 136 16.19 15.42 -10.48
C PHE A 136 15.14 16.08 -11.39
N LEU A 137 13.86 15.99 -11.07
CA LEU A 137 12.76 16.59 -11.84
C LEU A 137 12.78 18.13 -11.79
N GLN A 138 13.34 18.72 -10.74
CA GLN A 138 13.49 20.18 -10.59
C GLN A 138 14.68 20.75 -11.39
N GLU A 139 15.54 19.92 -11.96
CA GLU A 139 16.64 20.40 -12.80
C GLU A 139 16.12 21.03 -14.09
N ARG A 140 16.70 22.18 -14.50
CA ARG A 140 16.27 22.91 -15.71
C ARG A 140 16.23 22.03 -16.97
N GLN A 141 17.14 21.06 -17.07
CA GLN A 141 17.24 20.14 -18.21
C GLN A 141 16.11 19.10 -18.27
N ASN A 142 15.32 18.96 -17.21
CA ASN A 142 14.21 18.00 -17.08
C ASN A 142 12.85 18.71 -16.98
N ALA A 143 12.75 19.95 -17.45
CA ALA A 143 11.51 20.72 -17.43
C ALA A 143 10.35 20.02 -18.16
N ASP A 144 10.66 19.19 -19.16
CA ASP A 144 9.68 18.39 -19.90
C ASP A 144 8.99 17.32 -19.03
N ILE A 145 9.64 16.84 -17.98
CA ILE A 145 9.12 15.80 -17.08
C ILE A 145 8.83 16.31 -15.66
N ALA A 146 9.01 17.61 -15.40
CA ALA A 146 8.79 18.21 -14.08
C ALA A 146 7.34 18.03 -13.56
N HIS A 147 6.37 17.93 -14.47
CA HIS A 147 4.96 17.68 -14.15
C HIS A 147 4.70 16.29 -13.54
N LEU A 148 5.65 15.34 -13.65
CA LEU A 148 5.55 14.01 -13.06
C LEU A 148 5.87 13.98 -11.56
N ASN A 149 6.17 15.13 -10.95
CA ASN A 149 6.48 15.18 -9.52
C ASN A 149 5.31 14.68 -8.66
N LEU A 150 5.61 13.83 -7.68
CA LEU A 150 4.62 13.31 -6.74
C LEU A 150 4.32 14.36 -5.68
N ASP A 151 3.04 14.73 -5.55
CA ASP A 151 2.57 15.53 -4.44
C ASP A 151 2.44 14.68 -3.16
N ALA A 152 2.31 15.34 -2.01
CA ALA A 152 2.24 14.65 -0.72
C ALA A 152 1.02 13.73 -0.61
N LYS A 153 -0.10 14.08 -1.26
CA LYS A 153 -1.34 13.27 -1.24
C LYS A 153 -1.17 11.99 -2.03
N THR A 154 -0.64 12.08 -3.25
CA THR A 154 -0.34 10.92 -4.11
C THR A 154 0.69 10.03 -3.45
N MET A 155 1.70 10.60 -2.78
CA MET A 155 2.69 9.84 -2.01
C MET A 155 2.04 9.02 -0.89
N ALA A 156 1.13 9.61 -0.11
CA ALA A 156 0.44 8.91 0.98
C ALA A 156 -0.41 7.73 0.44
N VAL A 157 -1.23 7.97 -0.59
CA VAL A 157 -2.03 6.90 -1.23
C VAL A 157 -1.12 5.81 -1.80
N LEU A 158 0.01 6.17 -2.38
CA LEU A 158 0.97 5.21 -2.92
C LEU A 158 1.61 4.34 -1.82
N GLN A 159 1.90 4.91 -0.64
CA GLN A 159 2.38 4.19 0.53
C GLN A 159 1.33 3.20 1.06
N ASP A 160 0.05 3.58 1.07
CA ASP A 160 -1.04 2.66 1.42
C ASP A 160 -1.15 1.50 0.43
N ILE A 161 -1.09 1.80 -0.88
CA ILE A 161 -1.10 0.77 -1.93
C ILE A 161 0.13 -0.14 -1.79
N GLN A 162 1.31 0.42 -1.48
CA GLN A 162 2.54 -0.35 -1.28
C GLN A 162 2.38 -1.35 -0.13
N GLN A 163 1.79 -0.97 1.00
CA GLN A 163 1.48 -1.88 2.11
C GLN A 163 0.53 -3.02 1.69
N VAL A 164 -0.49 -2.72 0.88
CA VAL A 164 -1.43 -3.75 0.40
C VAL A 164 -0.73 -4.79 -0.48
N ILE A 165 0.17 -4.36 -1.37
CA ILE A 165 0.89 -5.24 -2.32
C ILE A 165 2.12 -5.91 -1.66
N GLU A 166 2.65 -5.38 -0.57
CA GLU A 166 3.73 -5.99 0.20
C GLU A 166 3.33 -7.36 0.80
N ILE A 167 2.08 -7.47 1.26
CA ILE A 167 1.54 -8.69 1.88
C ILE A 167 1.63 -9.90 0.94
N PRO A 168 1.05 -9.87 -0.28
CA PRO A 168 1.26 -10.94 -1.21
C PRO A 168 2.75 -11.07 -1.57
N HIS A 169 3.52 -9.98 -1.62
CA HIS A 169 4.97 -9.98 -2.00
C HIS A 169 5.75 -10.91 -1.12
N THR A 170 5.57 -10.72 0.16
CA THR A 170 6.18 -11.53 1.20
C THR A 170 5.74 -12.98 1.10
N ALA A 171 4.44 -13.24 0.88
CA ALA A 171 3.93 -14.61 0.74
C ALA A 171 4.52 -15.33 -0.48
N GLN A 172 4.68 -14.64 -1.62
CA GLN A 172 5.31 -15.21 -2.80
C GLN A 172 6.80 -15.47 -2.60
N GLU A 173 7.53 -14.52 -2.03
CA GLU A 173 8.97 -14.70 -1.75
C GLU A 173 9.18 -15.85 -0.78
N LEU A 174 8.34 -15.99 0.26
CA LEU A 174 8.34 -17.16 1.14
C LEU A 174 8.23 -18.47 0.35
N LEU A 175 7.23 -18.59 -0.54
CA LEU A 175 7.01 -19.79 -1.35
C LEU A 175 8.04 -20.00 -2.48
N SER A 176 8.84 -18.99 -2.81
CA SER A 176 9.82 -19.03 -3.91
C SER A 176 11.28 -19.08 -3.43
N SER A 177 11.52 -18.85 -2.14
CA SER A 177 12.87 -18.74 -1.55
C SER A 177 13.52 -20.09 -1.26
N GLU A 178 12.73 -21.14 -1.06
CA GLU A 178 13.27 -22.44 -0.67
C GLU A 178 13.82 -23.23 -1.86
N ARG A 179 14.85 -24.04 -1.59
CA ARG A 179 15.36 -25.06 -2.51
C ARG A 179 14.58 -26.39 -2.39
N THR A 180 13.62 -26.45 -1.47
CA THR A 180 12.78 -27.60 -1.14
C THR A 180 11.35 -27.40 -1.64
N PRO A 181 10.56 -28.47 -1.82
CA PRO A 181 9.16 -28.34 -2.27
C PRO A 181 8.32 -27.51 -1.30
N THR A 182 7.96 -26.28 -1.70
CA THR A 182 7.18 -25.33 -0.89
C THR A 182 5.67 -25.58 -0.91
N LEU A 183 5.24 -26.65 -1.58
CA LEU A 183 3.82 -26.98 -1.72
C LEU A 183 3.13 -27.21 -0.36
N SER A 184 3.87 -27.73 0.61
CA SER A 184 3.42 -27.90 1.99
C SER A 184 3.09 -26.57 2.68
N MET A 185 3.71 -25.46 2.26
CA MET A 185 3.56 -24.13 2.84
C MET A 185 2.54 -23.26 2.08
N ALA A 186 2.06 -23.68 0.91
CA ALA A 186 1.20 -22.86 0.06
C ALA A 186 -0.13 -22.46 0.73
N LEU A 187 -0.89 -23.42 1.29
CA LEU A 187 -2.15 -23.11 2.00
C LEU A 187 -1.92 -22.31 3.30
N PRO A 188 -0.92 -22.65 4.15
CA PRO A 188 -0.55 -21.81 5.30
C PRO A 188 -0.19 -20.37 4.91
N ALA A 189 0.55 -20.19 3.83
CA ALA A 189 0.91 -18.85 3.33
C ALA A 189 -0.33 -18.07 2.89
N TYR A 190 -1.28 -18.71 2.19
CA TYR A 190 -2.56 -18.08 1.84
C TYR A 190 -3.40 -17.72 3.06
N GLU A 191 -3.36 -18.53 4.12
CA GLU A 191 -4.05 -18.24 5.37
C GLU A 191 -3.47 -17.02 6.08
N GLN A 192 -2.15 -16.95 6.21
CA GLN A 192 -1.48 -15.78 6.78
C GLN A 192 -1.71 -14.52 5.95
N LEU A 193 -1.68 -14.65 4.61
CA LEU A 193 -1.99 -13.55 3.70
C LEU A 193 -3.42 -13.02 3.96
N ALA A 194 -4.40 -13.92 4.05
CA ALA A 194 -5.79 -13.54 4.31
C ALA A 194 -5.96 -12.83 5.68
N VAL A 195 -5.25 -13.28 6.72
CA VAL A 195 -5.26 -12.62 8.03
C VAL A 195 -4.70 -11.19 7.91
N LYS A 196 -3.51 -11.03 7.33
CA LYS A 196 -2.87 -9.71 7.17
C LYS A 196 -3.71 -8.74 6.35
N TRP A 197 -4.36 -9.21 5.28
CA TRP A 197 -5.27 -8.36 4.52
C TRP A 197 -6.52 -7.96 5.30
N LYS A 198 -7.09 -8.84 6.14
CA LYS A 198 -8.21 -8.47 7.01
C LYS A 198 -7.81 -7.43 8.07
N GLU A 199 -6.62 -7.57 8.65
CA GLU A 199 -6.05 -6.57 9.56
C GLU A 199 -5.89 -5.23 8.84
N LEU A 200 -5.26 -5.23 7.66
CA LEU A 200 -5.04 -4.02 6.87
C LEU A 200 -6.36 -3.38 6.41
N GLN A 201 -7.39 -4.17 6.11
CA GLN A 201 -8.73 -3.69 5.78
C GLN A 201 -9.35 -2.86 6.91
N SER A 202 -9.02 -3.17 8.17
CA SER A 202 -9.47 -2.41 9.35
C SER A 202 -8.66 -1.14 9.60
N THR A 203 -7.42 -1.09 9.11
CA THR A 203 -6.50 0.04 9.29
C THR A 203 -6.64 1.07 8.17
N ILE A 204 -6.70 0.62 6.91
CA ILE A 204 -6.81 1.46 5.71
C ILE A 204 -8.19 1.26 5.11
N TRP A 205 -9.17 1.91 5.73
CA TRP A 205 -10.57 1.76 5.36
C TRP A 205 -10.87 2.30 3.95
N GLU A 206 -10.06 3.26 3.47
CA GLU A 206 -10.14 3.83 2.12
C GLU A 206 -9.87 2.77 1.03
N LEU A 207 -9.02 1.77 1.34
CA LEU A 207 -8.72 0.65 0.44
C LEU A 207 -9.52 -0.62 0.76
N ALA A 208 -10.42 -0.57 1.76
CA ALA A 208 -11.09 -1.76 2.26
C ALA A 208 -11.89 -2.51 1.19
N HIS A 209 -12.54 -1.79 0.26
CA HIS A 209 -13.24 -2.38 -0.87
C HIS A 209 -12.29 -3.19 -1.76
N TYR A 210 -11.16 -2.61 -2.15
CA TYR A 210 -10.18 -3.27 -3.02
C TYR A 210 -9.51 -4.47 -2.35
N ILE A 211 -9.19 -4.36 -1.04
CA ILE A 211 -8.69 -5.48 -0.25
C ILE A 211 -9.72 -6.61 -0.19
N GLY A 212 -11.00 -6.28 -0.04
CA GLY A 212 -12.12 -7.23 -0.08
C GLY A 212 -12.17 -8.03 -1.38
N VAL A 213 -12.04 -7.36 -2.54
CA VAL A 213 -11.97 -8.02 -3.85
C VAL A 213 -10.77 -8.98 -3.93
N GLY A 214 -9.62 -8.58 -3.38
CA GLY A 214 -8.43 -9.43 -3.26
C GLY A 214 -8.69 -10.68 -2.41
N LEU A 215 -9.33 -10.51 -1.25
CA LEU A 215 -9.70 -11.60 -0.34
C LEU A 215 -10.67 -12.59 -0.98
N GLU A 216 -11.69 -12.13 -1.69
CA GLU A 216 -12.61 -13.01 -2.43
C GLU A 216 -11.87 -13.87 -3.47
N LYS A 217 -10.94 -13.25 -4.19
CA LYS A 217 -10.12 -13.96 -5.18
C LYS A 217 -9.22 -14.99 -4.51
N LEU A 218 -8.58 -14.62 -3.41
CA LEU A 218 -7.72 -15.52 -2.62
C LEU A 218 -8.51 -16.72 -2.09
N GLU A 219 -9.73 -16.49 -1.58
CA GLU A 219 -10.59 -17.54 -1.08
C GLU A 219 -10.98 -18.53 -2.18
N LYS A 220 -11.24 -18.04 -3.40
CA LYS A 220 -11.44 -18.93 -4.57
C LYS A 220 -10.23 -19.83 -4.79
N TYR A 221 -9.01 -19.28 -4.82
CA TYR A 221 -7.79 -20.09 -4.99
C TYR A 221 -7.57 -21.09 -3.85
N ARG A 222 -7.85 -20.70 -2.60
CA ARG A 222 -7.78 -21.61 -1.44
C ARG A 222 -8.76 -22.78 -1.59
N ASN A 223 -9.99 -22.49 -2.00
CA ASN A 223 -11.02 -23.52 -2.17
C ASN A 223 -10.70 -24.46 -3.32
N GLU A 224 -10.18 -23.96 -4.45
CA GLU A 224 -9.66 -24.83 -5.51
C GLU A 224 -8.46 -25.67 -5.03
N GLY A 225 -7.52 -25.07 -4.29
CA GLY A 225 -6.38 -25.79 -3.71
C GLY A 225 -6.80 -26.90 -2.75
N ARG A 226 -7.83 -26.67 -1.93
CA ARG A 226 -8.36 -27.66 -0.98
C ARG A 226 -9.05 -28.85 -1.64
N LYS A 227 -9.51 -28.74 -2.89
CA LYS A 227 -10.10 -29.88 -3.64
C LYS A 227 -9.08 -30.97 -3.94
N THR A 228 -7.80 -30.63 -4.05
CA THR A 228 -6.74 -31.60 -4.32
C THR A 228 -6.04 -32.05 -3.03
N ARG A 229 -5.85 -33.36 -2.91
CA ARG A 229 -5.17 -33.98 -1.77
C ARG A 229 -3.66 -33.71 -1.75
N ILE A 230 -3.10 -33.19 -2.86
CA ILE A 230 -1.66 -33.02 -3.01
C ILE A 230 -1.06 -32.07 -1.97
N TYR A 231 -1.77 -31.01 -1.57
CA TYR A 231 -1.31 -30.10 -0.52
C TYR A 231 -1.25 -30.79 0.83
N ALA A 232 -2.28 -31.58 1.17
CA ALA A 232 -2.31 -32.34 2.41
C ALA A 232 -1.18 -33.38 2.45
N PHE A 233 -0.96 -34.11 1.35
CA PHE A 233 0.16 -35.05 1.26
C PHE A 233 1.52 -34.35 1.36
N ALA A 234 1.71 -33.21 0.70
CA ALA A 234 2.93 -32.43 0.82
C ALA A 234 3.19 -31.97 2.26
N MET A 235 2.15 -31.55 3.00
CA MET A 235 2.27 -31.21 4.42
C MET A 235 2.67 -32.41 5.29
N ILE A 236 2.01 -33.56 5.11
CA ILE A 236 2.29 -34.78 5.88
C ILE A 236 3.72 -35.29 5.63
N LEU A 237 4.16 -35.21 4.38
CA LEU A 237 5.48 -35.67 3.96
C LEU A 237 6.59 -34.68 4.31
N ASN A 238 6.27 -33.40 4.58
CA ASN A 238 7.27 -32.40 4.95
C ASN A 238 7.98 -32.84 6.23
N PRO A 239 9.28 -33.20 6.17
CA PRO A 239 9.98 -33.70 7.34
C PRO A 239 10.36 -32.58 8.30
N GLY A 240 10.18 -31.30 7.94
CA GLY A 240 10.53 -30.13 8.76
C GLY A 240 9.98 -30.20 10.19
N SER A 241 8.68 -30.44 10.35
CA SER A 241 8.06 -30.57 11.68
C SER A 241 8.58 -31.78 12.47
N LYS A 242 8.98 -32.85 11.78
CA LYS A 242 9.59 -34.04 12.41
C LYS A 242 11.02 -33.74 12.87
N PHE A 243 11.78 -33.01 12.06
CA PHE A 243 13.14 -32.60 12.40
C PHE A 243 13.16 -31.56 13.53
N GLU A 244 12.22 -30.62 13.58
CA GLU A 244 12.06 -29.72 14.73
C GLU A 244 11.79 -30.51 16.01
N TRP A 245 10.86 -31.47 15.98
CA TRP A 245 10.60 -32.34 17.12
C TRP A 245 11.84 -33.13 17.55
N ILE A 246 12.56 -33.75 16.61
CA ILE A 246 13.81 -34.47 16.90
C ILE A 246 14.86 -33.54 17.53
N LYS A 247 14.98 -32.30 17.04
CA LYS A 247 15.90 -31.30 17.61
C LYS A 247 15.48 -30.83 19.00
N THR A 248 14.18 -30.76 19.28
CA THR A 248 13.69 -30.35 20.60
C THR A 248 13.83 -31.47 21.64
N TYR A 249 13.61 -32.72 21.25
CA TYR A 249 13.46 -33.84 22.21
C TYR A 249 14.55 -34.91 22.13
N CYS A 250 15.27 -35.04 21.01
CA CYS A 250 16.31 -36.06 20.84
C CYS A 250 17.74 -35.52 20.88
N THR A 251 17.97 -34.19 20.93
CA THR A 251 19.33 -33.61 21.01
C THR A 251 19.69 -33.00 22.38
N ARG A 252 18.91 -33.24 23.45
CA ARG A 252 19.42 -33.08 24.82
C ARG A 252 20.27 -34.31 25.14
N VAL A 253 21.58 -34.20 24.90
CA VAL A 253 22.56 -35.04 25.58
C VAL A 253 22.87 -34.32 26.90
N ASP A 254 22.44 -34.92 28.00
CA ASP A 254 22.76 -34.49 29.35
C ASP A 254 24.29 -34.53 29.52
N ASN A 255 24.89 -33.41 29.96
CA ASN A 255 26.23 -33.36 30.53
C ASN A 255 26.15 -33.63 32.03
#